data_AF-A0A256XF30-F1
#
_entry.id   AF-A0A256XF30-F1
#
_cell.length_a   1.000
_cell.length_b   1.000
_cell.length_c   1.000
_cell.angle_alpha   90.00
_cell.angle_beta   90.00
_cell.angle_gamma   90.00
#
_symmetry.space_group_name_H-M   'P 1'
#
loop_
_entity.id
_entity.type
_entity.pdbx_description
1 polymer ?
#
loop_
_entity_poly.entity_id
_entity_poly.type
_entity_poly.pdbx_seq_one_letter_code
_entity_poly.pdbx_strand_id
1 'polypeptide(L)'
;MGNWMSVMPQVKDVNDLGFFPFPEAKGVVAGGDWVIIPKYTEHPEEAKKLLQFLAGPEGQKIMVEQGGFLGTHADVPADAYKPADKAVVDFMKTVKVVPDLDDAIGGDFQRTFWDQLKLLWVQPDALDTVLDNLKESHLKTLGKA
;
A
#
# COMPACT_ATOMS: atom_id res chain seq x y z
N MET A 1 -0.79 -3.63 -2.14
CA MET A 1 -1.18 -2.37 -2.81
C MET A 1 -0.07 -1.87 -3.72
N GLY A 2 -0.39 -1.58 -4.97
CA GLY A 2 0.53 -1.04 -5.97
C GLY A 2 0.02 0.26 -6.58
N ASN A 3 0.54 0.62 -7.76
CA ASN A 3 0.15 1.83 -8.48
C ASN A 3 -1.17 1.64 -9.26
N TRP A 4 -2.28 1.61 -8.52
CA TRP A 4 -3.65 1.47 -9.01
C TRP A 4 -4.08 2.52 -10.04
N MET A 5 -3.37 3.65 -10.16
CA MET A 5 -3.62 4.63 -11.21
C MET A 5 -3.44 4.05 -12.62
N SER A 6 -2.54 3.08 -12.79
CA SER A 6 -2.27 2.45 -14.09
C SER A 6 -3.43 1.63 -14.67
N VAL A 7 -4.47 1.37 -13.87
CA VAL A 7 -5.69 0.63 -14.26
C VAL A 7 -6.96 1.49 -14.13
N MET A 8 -6.83 2.77 -13.77
CA MET A 8 -7.96 3.68 -13.67
C MET A 8 -8.51 4.06 -15.04
N PRO A 9 -9.85 4.06 -15.24
CA PRO A 9 -10.44 4.52 -16.50
C PRO A 9 -10.23 6.02 -16.77
N GLN A 10 -9.88 6.81 -15.75
CA GLN A 10 -9.58 8.23 -15.88
C GLN A 10 -8.19 8.50 -16.48
N VAL A 11 -7.27 7.54 -16.40
CA VAL A 11 -5.92 7.65 -16.98
C VAL A 11 -6.01 7.24 -18.45
N LYS A 12 -5.94 8.22 -19.35
CA LYS A 12 -6.14 8.02 -20.79
C LYS A 12 -4.96 7.33 -21.48
N ASP A 13 -3.74 7.62 -21.03
CA ASP A 13 -2.53 6.97 -21.49
C ASP A 13 -1.64 6.63 -20.29
N VAL A 14 -1.49 5.34 -20.02
CA VAL A 14 -0.66 4.85 -18.90
C VAL A 14 0.83 5.06 -19.15
N ASN A 15 1.25 5.25 -20.41
CA ASN A 15 2.65 5.51 -20.75
C ASN A 15 3.06 6.96 -20.48
N ASP A 16 2.08 7.86 -20.30
CA ASP A 16 2.28 9.25 -19.89
C ASP A 16 2.14 9.44 -18.37
N LEU A 17 2.12 8.33 -17.60
CA LEU A 17 2.10 8.37 -16.15
C LEU A 17 3.53 8.46 -15.60
N GLY A 18 3.80 9.52 -14.83
CA GLY A 18 5.05 9.72 -14.11
C GLY A 18 4.99 9.24 -12.66
N PHE A 19 6.16 9.01 -12.06
CA PHE A 19 6.35 8.83 -10.63
C PHE A 19 7.34 9.87 -10.11
N PHE A 20 7.00 10.53 -9.01
CA PHE A 20 7.92 11.39 -8.28
C PHE A 20 7.78 11.11 -6.78
N PRO A 21 8.86 10.77 -6.06
CA PRO A 21 8.80 10.63 -4.62
C PRO A 21 8.74 12.01 -3.96
N PHE A 22 8.17 12.08 -2.75
CA PHE A 22 8.32 13.27 -1.93
C PHE A 22 9.82 13.52 -1.64
N PRO A 23 10.29 14.78 -1.73
CA PRO A 23 11.67 15.11 -1.36
C PRO A 23 11.98 14.64 0.07
N GLU A 24 13.19 14.13 0.27
CA GLU A 24 13.70 13.70 1.59
C GLU A 24 12.92 12.55 2.26
N ALA A 25 12.02 11.89 1.53
CA ALA A 25 11.29 10.74 2.03
C ALA A 25 12.25 9.64 2.53
N LYS A 26 12.16 9.30 3.81
CA LYS A 26 12.95 8.23 4.44
C LYS A 26 12.24 6.88 4.46
N GLY A 27 10.95 6.89 4.13
CA GLY A 27 10.14 5.70 4.07
C GLY A 27 9.02 5.83 3.06
N VAL A 28 8.47 4.69 2.70
CA VAL A 28 7.32 4.54 1.81
C VAL A 28 6.35 3.58 2.47
N VAL A 29 5.08 3.97 2.50
CA VAL A 29 4.02 3.08 2.97
C VAL A 29 3.82 1.98 1.93
N ALA A 30 3.86 0.72 2.36
CA ALA A 30 3.40 -0.38 1.53
C ALA A 30 2.64 -1.40 2.38
N GLY A 31 1.57 -1.93 1.80
CA GLY A 31 0.77 -3.02 2.35
C GLY A 31 0.65 -4.15 1.33
N GLY A 32 0.52 -5.38 1.82
CA GLY A 32 0.27 -6.57 1.00
C GLY A 32 -1.16 -7.04 1.15
N ASP A 33 -1.77 -7.50 0.06
CA ASP A 33 -2.97 -8.31 0.12
C ASP A 33 -2.56 -9.73 0.51
N TRP A 34 -3.20 -10.28 1.54
CA TRP A 34 -2.86 -11.59 2.08
C TRP A 34 -3.89 -12.63 1.63
N VAL A 35 -3.41 -13.78 1.17
CA VAL A 35 -4.25 -14.95 0.91
C VAL A 35 -4.13 -15.90 2.09
N ILE A 36 -5.27 -16.27 2.66
CA ILE A 36 -5.35 -17.12 3.86
C ILE A 36 -6.07 -18.42 3.49
N ILE A 37 -5.49 -19.57 3.85
CA ILE A 37 -6.16 -20.86 3.74
C ILE A 37 -7.02 -21.07 4.99
N PRO A 38 -8.36 -21.18 4.86
CA PRO A 38 -9.21 -21.47 6.01
C PRO A 38 -8.88 -22.84 6.61
N LYS A 39 -8.79 -22.91 7.95
CA LYS A 39 -8.46 -24.14 8.67
C LYS A 39 -9.37 -25.33 8.33
N TYR A 40 -10.63 -25.06 7.97
CA TYR A 40 -11.67 -26.06 7.73
C TYR A 40 -12.03 -26.22 6.25
N THR A 41 -11.14 -25.83 5.33
CA THR A 41 -11.36 -26.09 3.90
C THR A 41 -11.40 -27.59 3.63
N GLU A 42 -12.27 -28.01 2.72
CA GLU A 42 -12.35 -29.40 2.23
C GLU A 42 -11.17 -29.74 1.28
N HIS A 43 -10.44 -28.73 0.79
CA HIS A 43 -9.38 -28.86 -0.23
C HIS A 43 -8.04 -28.25 0.22
N PRO A 44 -7.43 -28.73 1.33
CA PRO A 44 -6.24 -28.11 1.89
C PRO A 44 -5.01 -28.21 0.98
N GLU A 45 -4.88 -29.28 0.20
CA GLU A 45 -3.71 -29.51 -0.65
C GLU A 45 -3.79 -28.70 -1.95
N GLU A 46 -4.97 -28.61 -2.56
CA GLU A 46 -5.23 -27.77 -3.72
C GLU A 46 -5.07 -26.29 -3.36
N ALA A 47 -5.59 -25.87 -2.21
CA ALA A 47 -5.41 -24.50 -1.71
C ALA A 47 -3.92 -24.16 -1.54
N LYS A 48 -3.11 -25.06 -0.94
CA LYS A 48 -1.66 -24.85 -0.82
C LYS A 48 -0.99 -24.70 -2.19
N LYS A 49 -1.32 -25.55 -3.16
CA LYS A 49 -0.75 -25.47 -4.53
C LYS A 49 -1.10 -24.14 -5.20
N LEU A 50 -2.36 -23.69 -5.06
CA LEU A 50 -2.77 -22.40 -5.59
C LEU A 50 -2.01 -21.25 -4.92
N LEU A 51 -1.90 -21.23 -3.59
CA LEU A 51 -1.19 -20.17 -2.89
C LEU A 51 0.31 -20.18 -3.20
N GLN A 52 0.94 -21.35 -3.37
CA GLN A 52 2.33 -21.46 -3.83
C GLN A 52 2.51 -20.83 -5.21
N PHE A 53 1.58 -21.06 -6.13
CA PHE A 53 1.61 -20.43 -7.45
C PHE A 53 1.43 -18.90 -7.37
N LEU A 54 0.41 -18.43 -6.63
CA LEU A 54 0.12 -17.00 -6.47
C LEU A 54 1.25 -16.24 -5.78
N ALA A 55 1.93 -16.87 -4.81
CA ALA A 55 3.08 -16.30 -4.12
C ALA A 55 4.38 -16.42 -4.91
N GLY A 56 4.43 -17.27 -5.93
CA GLY A 56 5.62 -17.51 -6.75
C GLY A 56 5.86 -16.44 -7.82
N PRO A 57 7.07 -16.42 -8.41
CA PRO A 57 7.45 -15.41 -9.39
C PRO A 57 6.60 -15.47 -10.66
N GLU A 58 6.15 -16.64 -11.08
CA GLU A 58 5.29 -16.80 -12.27
C GLU A 58 3.91 -16.19 -12.07
N GLY A 59 3.22 -16.54 -10.97
CA GLY A 59 1.91 -15.98 -10.66
C GLY A 59 1.96 -14.47 -10.47
N GLN A 60 3.00 -13.97 -9.79
CA GLN A 60 3.16 -12.53 -9.60
C GLN A 60 3.61 -11.80 -10.87
N LYS A 61 4.37 -12.43 -11.77
CA LYS A 61 4.68 -11.86 -13.09
C LYS A 61 3.39 -11.55 -13.85
N ILE A 62 2.46 -12.52 -13.93
CA ILE A 62 1.16 -12.34 -14.58
C ILE A 62 0.37 -11.19 -13.93
N MET A 63 0.44 -11.07 -12.60
CA MET A 63 -0.24 -10.01 -11.86
C MET A 63 0.33 -8.62 -12.20
N VAL A 64 1.65 -8.45 -12.20
CA VAL A 64 2.27 -7.13 -12.42
C VAL A 64 2.17 -6.68 -13.87
N GLU A 65 2.13 -7.62 -14.83
CA GLU A 65 1.93 -7.32 -16.27
C GLU A 65 0.55 -6.67 -16.53
N GLN A 66 -0.46 -7.00 -15.71
CA GLN A 66 -1.78 -6.34 -15.79
C GLN A 66 -1.72 -4.87 -15.34
N GLY A 67 -0.71 -4.51 -14.55
CA GLY A 67 -0.58 -3.21 -13.89
C GLY A 67 -1.46 -3.11 -12.63
N GLY A 68 -1.30 -2.02 -11.89
CA GLY A 68 -2.08 -1.73 -10.68
C GLY A 68 -1.50 -2.32 -9.40
N PHE A 69 -0.63 -3.30 -9.53
CA PHE A 69 -0.09 -4.08 -8.41
C PHE A 69 1.43 -4.18 -8.49
N LEU A 70 2.07 -4.37 -7.32
CA LEU A 70 3.50 -4.63 -7.22
C LEU A 70 3.71 -6.06 -6.70
N GLY A 71 4.77 -6.69 -7.19
CA GLY A 71 5.16 -8.02 -6.75
C GLY A 71 5.82 -7.97 -5.38
N THR A 72 5.53 -8.94 -4.52
CA THR A 72 6.20 -9.14 -3.22
C THR A 72 7.35 -10.13 -3.31
N HIS A 73 7.36 -10.98 -4.34
CA HIS A 73 8.41 -11.95 -4.59
C HIS A 73 9.61 -11.28 -5.28
N ALA A 74 10.82 -11.47 -4.74
CA ALA A 74 12.03 -10.79 -5.21
C ALA A 74 12.41 -11.16 -6.66
N ASP A 75 12.06 -12.37 -7.08
CA ASP A 75 12.38 -12.89 -8.42
C ASP A 75 11.35 -12.52 -9.50
N VAL A 76 10.42 -11.60 -9.23
CA VAL A 76 9.56 -11.06 -10.30
C VAL A 76 10.44 -10.26 -11.26
N PRO A 77 10.43 -10.57 -12.58
CA PRO A 77 11.28 -9.89 -13.54
C PRO A 77 11.00 -8.39 -13.62
N ALA A 78 12.07 -7.58 -13.66
CA ALA A 78 11.93 -6.12 -13.69
C ALA A 78 11.29 -5.59 -14.99
N ASP A 79 11.38 -6.34 -16.08
CA ASP A 79 10.77 -6.05 -17.38
C ASP A 79 9.28 -6.39 -17.46
N ALA A 80 8.73 -7.09 -16.46
CA ALA A 80 7.29 -7.34 -16.34
C ALA A 80 6.49 -6.10 -15.92
N TYR A 81 7.16 -5.08 -15.36
CA TYR A 81 6.54 -3.85 -14.88
C TYR A 81 6.41 -2.79 -15.97
N LYS A 82 5.28 -2.07 -15.98
CA LYS A 82 5.13 -0.83 -16.74
C LYS A 82 6.10 0.25 -16.22
N PRO A 83 6.48 1.26 -17.02
CA PRO A 83 7.49 2.24 -16.63
C PRO A 83 7.22 2.94 -15.29
N ALA A 84 5.98 3.37 -15.03
CA ALA A 84 5.59 4.00 -13.76
C ALA A 84 5.72 3.05 -12.57
N ASP A 85 5.27 1.81 -12.71
CA ASP A 85 5.32 0.79 -11.66
C ASP A 85 6.75 0.40 -11.34
N LYS A 86 7.59 0.27 -12.38
CA LYS A 86 9.03 0.02 -12.24
C LYS A 86 9.71 1.15 -11.46
N ALA A 87 9.37 2.41 -11.74
CA ALA A 87 9.91 3.56 -11.03
C ALA A 87 9.56 3.53 -9.53
N VAL A 88 8.34 3.11 -9.18
CA VAL A 88 7.93 2.90 -7.77
C VAL A 88 8.78 1.80 -7.14
N VAL A 89 8.90 0.62 -7.78
CA VAL A 89 9.70 -0.51 -7.26
C VAL A 89 11.16 -0.13 -7.05
N ASP A 90 11.76 0.59 -7.98
CA ASP A 90 13.15 1.04 -7.88
C ASP A 90 13.33 2.07 -6.76
N PHE A 91 12.37 2.99 -6.56
CA PHE A 91 12.39 3.90 -5.43
C PHE A 91 12.25 3.18 -4.08
N MET A 92 11.35 2.20 -3.98
CA MET A 92 11.14 1.42 -2.75
C MET A 92 12.42 0.74 -2.26
N LYS A 93 13.35 0.39 -3.16
CA LYS A 93 14.66 -0.18 -2.80
C LYS A 93 15.60 0.81 -2.10
N THR A 94 15.32 2.11 -2.20
CA THR A 94 16.17 3.20 -1.66
C THR A 94 15.71 3.73 -0.31
N VAL A 95 14.51 3.37 0.13
CA VAL A 95 13.88 3.85 1.36
C VAL A 95 13.39 2.70 2.23
N LYS A 96 12.97 2.98 3.46
CA LYS A 96 12.36 1.97 4.32
C LYS A 96 10.90 1.74 3.93
N VAL A 97 10.51 0.50 3.72
CA VAL A 97 9.09 0.15 3.65
C VAL A 97 8.52 0.14 5.07
N VAL A 98 7.45 0.91 5.29
CA VAL A 98 6.77 1.06 6.58
C VAL A 98 5.30 0.66 6.45
N PRO A 99 4.67 0.15 7.53
CA PRO A 99 3.23 -0.10 7.53
C PRO A 99 2.45 1.21 7.41
N ASP A 100 1.20 1.11 6.94
CA ASP A 100 0.29 2.25 6.97
C ASP A 100 -0.11 2.55 8.42
N LEU A 101 -0.01 3.83 8.82
CA LEU A 101 -0.10 4.23 10.22
C LEU A 101 -1.52 4.08 10.76
N ASP A 102 -2.51 4.49 9.97
CA ASP A 102 -3.91 4.45 10.34
C ASP A 102 -4.42 3.01 10.42
N ASP A 103 -4.04 2.14 9.49
CA ASP A 103 -4.34 0.70 9.53
C ASP A 103 -3.63 -0.02 10.69
N ALA A 104 -2.38 0.33 10.98
CA ALA A 104 -1.60 -0.30 12.04
C ALA A 104 -2.17 -0.03 13.45
N ILE A 105 -2.79 1.14 13.65
CA ILE A 105 -3.45 1.49 14.92
C ILE A 105 -4.94 1.10 14.89
N GLY A 106 -5.63 1.36 13.78
CA GLY A 106 -7.02 1.03 13.55
C GLY A 106 -8.03 1.81 14.41
N GLY A 107 -9.28 1.33 14.41
CA GLY A 107 -10.34 1.80 15.30
C GLY A 107 -10.71 3.27 15.14
N ASP A 108 -10.87 3.97 16.26
CA ASP A 108 -11.26 5.39 16.28
C ASP A 108 -10.15 6.28 15.72
N PHE A 109 -8.88 5.92 15.99
CA PHE A 109 -7.73 6.63 15.47
C PHE A 109 -7.75 6.70 13.94
N GLN A 110 -8.01 5.58 13.26
CA GLN A 110 -8.06 5.56 11.79
C GLN A 110 -9.08 6.56 11.25
N ARG A 111 -10.27 6.62 11.85
CA ARG A 111 -11.33 7.55 11.43
C ARG A 111 -10.93 9.01 11.69
N THR A 112 -10.35 9.29 12.84
CA THR A 112 -9.82 10.63 13.16
C THR A 112 -8.69 11.02 12.20
N PHE A 113 -7.78 10.10 11.89
CA PHE A 113 -6.64 10.35 11.00
C PHE A 113 -7.08 10.92 9.64
N TRP A 114 -8.01 10.23 8.98
CA TRP A 114 -8.51 10.67 7.68
C TRP A 114 -9.33 11.96 7.74
N ASP A 115 -10.08 12.18 8.81
CA ASP A 115 -10.82 13.43 9.01
C ASP A 115 -9.88 14.63 9.16
N GLN A 116 -8.87 14.49 10.02
CA GLN A 116 -7.89 15.55 10.26
C GLN A 116 -6.99 15.81 9.05
N LEU A 117 -6.67 14.79 8.25
CA LEU A 117 -5.92 14.99 6.99
C LEU A 117 -6.72 15.82 5.98
N LYS A 118 -8.04 15.64 5.91
CA LYS A 118 -8.93 16.48 5.07
C LYS A 118 -9.00 17.91 5.58
N LEU A 119 -9.03 18.11 6.90
CA LEU A 119 -8.97 19.46 7.50
C LEU A 119 -7.67 20.15 7.11
N LEU A 120 -6.53 19.46 7.26
CA LEU A 120 -5.22 20.03 6.91
C LEU A 120 -5.13 20.40 5.42
N TRP A 121 -5.79 19.63 4.54
CA TRP A 121 -5.87 19.94 3.12
C TRP A 121 -6.59 21.25 2.82
N VAL A 122 -7.69 21.56 3.53
CA VAL A 122 -8.48 22.79 3.31
C VAL A 122 -8.02 23.97 4.17
N GLN A 123 -7.35 23.71 5.30
CA GLN A 123 -6.88 24.71 6.26
C GLN A 123 -5.49 24.32 6.80
N PRO A 124 -4.40 24.62 6.07
CA PRO A 124 -3.04 24.23 6.45
C PRO A 124 -2.58 24.80 7.81
N ASP A 125 -3.07 25.99 8.19
CA ASP A 125 -2.73 26.64 9.46
C ASP A 125 -3.33 25.93 10.69
N ALA A 126 -4.19 24.93 10.49
CA ALA A 126 -4.76 24.11 11.57
C ALA A 126 -3.83 22.99 12.06
N LEU A 127 -2.56 22.96 11.62
CA LEU A 127 -1.62 21.86 11.89
C LEU A 127 -1.53 21.50 13.38
N ASP A 128 -1.35 22.48 14.27
CA ASP A 128 -1.21 22.21 15.71
C ASP A 128 -2.47 21.54 16.28
N THR A 129 -3.66 22.05 15.92
CA THR A 129 -4.95 21.46 16.30
C THR A 129 -5.11 20.04 15.76
N VAL A 130 -4.71 19.80 14.51
CA VAL A 130 -4.71 18.47 13.88
C VAL A 130 -3.82 17.51 14.68
N LEU A 131 -2.60 17.91 15.01
CA LEU A 131 -1.65 17.08 15.77
C LEU A 131 -2.18 16.75 17.17
N ASP A 132 -2.78 17.71 17.86
CA ASP A 132 -3.39 17.50 19.17
C ASP A 132 -4.56 16.50 19.11
N ASN A 133 -5.44 16.63 18.12
CA ASN A 133 -6.57 15.72 17.91
C ASN A 133 -6.10 14.28 17.61
N LEU A 134 -5.07 14.13 16.77
CA LEU A 134 -4.49 12.81 16.46
C LEU A 134 -3.85 12.17 17.70
N LYS A 135 -3.12 12.96 18.50
CA LYS A 135 -2.52 12.50 19.75
C LYS A 135 -3.57 12.03 20.75
N GLU A 136 -4.63 12.82 20.95
CA GLU A 136 -5.72 12.46 21.86
C GLU A 136 -6.42 11.17 21.40
N SER A 137 -6.72 11.04 20.11
CA SER A 137 -7.35 9.84 19.53
C SER A 137 -6.46 8.60 19.68
N HIS A 138 -5.15 8.75 19.50
CA HIS A 138 -4.19 7.67 19.70
C HIS A 138 -4.17 7.19 21.16
N LEU A 139 -4.08 8.12 22.12
CA LEU A 139 -4.09 7.79 23.55
C LEU A 139 -5.39 7.08 23.97
N LYS A 140 -6.54 7.52 23.44
CA LYS A 140 -7.83 6.85 23.66
C LYS A 140 -7.83 5.42 23.13
N THR A 141 -7.33 5.22 21.91
CA THR A 141 -7.27 3.89 21.27
C THR A 141 -6.36 2.94 22.04
N LEU A 142 -5.28 3.44 22.65
CA LEU A 142 -4.39 2.67 23.53
C LEU A 142 -4.95 2.42 24.95
N GLY A 143 -6.12 2.98 25.30
CA GLY A 143 -6.66 2.92 26.66
C GLY A 143 -5.83 3.72 27.69
N LYS A 144 -5.14 4.78 27.24
CA LYS A 144 -4.25 5.63 28.03
C LYS A 144 -4.76 7.07 28.19
N ALA A 145 -6.04 7.30 27.90
CA ALA A 145 -6.69 8.61 27.99
C ALA A 145 -7.56 8.74 29.25
#